data_AF-A0A6V7JE46-F1
#
_entry.id   AF-A0A6V7JE46-F1
#
_cell.length_a   1.000
_cell.length_b   1.000
_cell.length_c   1.000
_cell.angle_alpha   90.00
_cell.angle_beta   90.00
_cell.angle_gamma   90.00
#
_symmetry.space_group_name_H-M   'P 1'
#
loop_
_entity.id
_entity.type
_entity.pdbx_description
1 polymer ?
#
loop_
_entity_poly.entity_id
_entity_poly.type
_entity_poly.pdbx_seq_one_letter_code
_entity_poly.pdbx_strand_id
1 'polypeptide(L)'
;MGNHDNSRIGSRFPNRGDQMTMLAMILPGVTVTYYGEEIGMLDKDDITFEDTQDPQACQAGPDKYKEKSRDPNRTPMQWNDEVNAGFNEGAKTWIPVHGNYPDLNLAAQKAADESSYKTYLKLINLKKKSTAIKEGSLKTIADDQTLTVVRTAAGENIVLIINFSEDKEVLANTLTKVPTLESTATVEAASLGSPIKAG
;
A
#
# COMPACT_ATOMS: atom_id res chain seq x y z
N MET A 1 -1.67 -3.58 -6.83
CA MET A 1 -3.08 -3.74 -6.38
C MET A 1 -3.99 -2.66 -6.97
N GLY A 2 -3.43 -1.65 -7.61
CA GLY A 2 -4.04 -0.73 -8.54
C GLY A 2 -3.30 -0.74 -9.88
N ASN A 3 -3.64 0.24 -10.71
CA ASN A 3 -3.08 0.48 -12.03
C ASN A 3 -3.46 1.91 -12.44
N HIS A 4 -3.11 2.31 -13.66
CA HIS A 4 -3.44 3.62 -14.21
C HIS A 4 -4.92 3.84 -14.57
N ASP A 5 -5.80 2.86 -14.38
CA ASP A 5 -7.24 2.96 -14.68
C ASP A 5 -8.13 2.98 -13.44
N ASN A 6 -7.57 2.81 -12.26
CA ASN A 6 -8.31 2.73 -11.01
C ASN A 6 -7.66 3.63 -9.96
N SER A 7 -8.50 4.25 -9.13
CA SER A 7 -8.12 5.02 -7.94
C SER A 7 -6.99 4.35 -7.15
N ARG A 8 -6.00 5.09 -6.65
CA ARG A 8 -4.87 4.54 -5.89
C ARG A 8 -5.35 3.83 -4.61
N ILE A 9 -4.60 2.83 -4.15
CA ILE A 9 -4.99 2.00 -2.99
C ILE A 9 -5.27 2.86 -1.75
N GLY A 10 -4.40 3.84 -1.45
CA GLY A 10 -4.57 4.69 -0.28
C GLY A 10 -5.82 5.57 -0.33
N SER A 11 -6.30 5.90 -1.53
CA SER A 11 -7.57 6.62 -1.72
C SER A 11 -8.78 5.69 -1.64
N ARG A 12 -8.70 4.47 -2.22
CA ARG A 12 -9.78 3.47 -2.14
C ARG A 12 -9.97 2.90 -0.74
N PHE A 13 -8.87 2.75 0.01
CA PHE A 13 -8.85 2.21 1.36
C PHE A 13 -8.09 3.16 2.30
N PRO A 14 -8.73 4.27 2.72
CA PRO A 14 -8.11 5.26 3.59
C PRO A 14 -7.53 4.61 4.86
N ASN A 15 -6.32 5.00 5.25
CA ASN A 15 -5.60 4.47 6.42
C ASN A 15 -5.31 2.96 6.39
N ARG A 16 -5.45 2.30 5.23
CA ARG A 16 -5.26 0.86 5.06
C ARG A 16 -4.27 0.48 3.94
N GLY A 17 -3.58 1.47 3.36
CA GLY A 17 -2.67 1.27 2.21
C GLY A 17 -1.57 0.23 2.48
N ASP A 18 -0.88 0.35 3.62
CA ASP A 18 0.17 -0.60 4.02
C ASP A 18 -0.38 -2.01 4.20
N GLN A 19 -1.53 -2.14 4.87
CA GLN A 19 -2.18 -3.42 5.13
C GLN A 19 -2.58 -4.12 3.83
N MET A 20 -3.08 -3.38 2.84
CA MET A 20 -3.41 -3.93 1.52
C MET A 20 -2.15 -4.36 0.75
N THR A 21 -1.06 -3.62 0.88
CA THR A 21 0.25 -3.99 0.32
C THR A 21 0.81 -5.25 0.99
N MET A 22 0.73 -5.35 2.32
CA MET A 22 1.13 -6.53 3.08
C MET A 22 0.34 -7.77 2.64
N LEU A 23 -0.99 -7.63 2.48
CA LEU A 23 -1.85 -8.70 1.99
C LEU A 23 -1.44 -9.16 0.58
N ALA A 24 -1.20 -8.22 -0.34
CA ALA A 24 -0.77 -8.56 -1.70
C ALA A 24 0.61 -9.23 -1.76
N MET A 25 1.51 -8.92 -0.81
CA MET A 25 2.86 -9.48 -0.75
C MET A 25 2.90 -10.89 -0.16
N ILE A 26 2.06 -11.19 0.84
CA ILE A 26 2.02 -12.51 1.50
C ILE A 26 1.27 -13.57 0.69
N LEU A 27 0.36 -13.17 -0.21
CA LEU A 27 -0.38 -14.12 -1.05
C LEU A 27 0.56 -14.86 -2.02
N PRO A 28 0.24 -16.12 -2.37
CA PRO A 28 1.07 -16.92 -3.26
C PRO A 28 1.11 -16.32 -4.67
N GLY A 29 2.23 -16.53 -5.37
CA GLY A 29 2.42 -16.09 -6.74
C GLY A 29 3.01 -14.69 -6.87
N VAL A 30 2.74 -14.07 -8.02
CA VAL A 30 3.35 -12.79 -8.44
C VAL A 30 2.58 -11.62 -7.84
N THR A 31 3.31 -10.72 -7.16
CA THR A 31 2.74 -9.44 -6.70
C THR A 31 3.06 -8.37 -7.73
N VAL A 32 2.03 -7.64 -8.17
CA VAL A 32 2.14 -6.50 -9.06
C VAL A 32 1.94 -5.21 -8.28
N THR A 33 2.92 -4.30 -8.36
CA THR A 33 2.90 -2.97 -7.72
C THR A 33 2.77 -1.90 -8.81
N TYR A 34 1.80 -0.99 -8.66
CA TYR A 34 1.72 0.22 -9.48
C TYR A 34 2.55 1.32 -8.83
N TYR A 35 3.27 2.13 -9.63
CA TYR A 35 4.21 3.10 -9.08
C TYR A 35 3.54 4.06 -8.09
N GLY A 36 4.24 4.34 -6.99
CA GLY A 36 3.72 5.15 -5.90
C GLY A 36 2.96 4.34 -4.84
N GLU A 37 2.56 3.09 -5.08
CA GLU A 37 1.99 2.23 -4.04
C GLU A 37 3.01 1.96 -2.91
N GLU A 38 4.30 1.87 -3.26
CA GLU A 38 5.39 1.62 -2.31
C GLU A 38 5.64 2.78 -1.34
N ILE A 39 5.22 4.00 -1.70
CA ILE A 39 5.27 5.19 -0.83
C ILE A 39 3.86 5.65 -0.39
N GLY A 40 2.80 4.95 -0.77
CA GLY A 40 1.43 5.31 -0.38
C GLY A 40 0.88 6.57 -1.07
N MET A 41 1.25 6.85 -2.32
CA MET A 41 0.66 7.95 -3.10
C MET A 41 -0.86 7.86 -3.14
N LEU A 42 -1.51 9.03 -3.13
CA LEU A 42 -2.96 9.22 -3.16
C LEU A 42 -3.41 9.84 -4.48
N ASP A 43 -4.70 9.68 -4.78
CA ASP A 43 -5.36 10.35 -5.90
C ASP A 43 -5.42 11.86 -5.69
N LYS A 44 -5.25 12.61 -6.78
CA LYS A 44 -5.46 14.07 -6.80
C LYS A 44 -6.84 14.40 -7.37
N ASP A 45 -7.86 14.47 -6.50
CA ASP A 45 -9.26 14.64 -6.92
C ASP A 45 -9.65 16.08 -7.28
N ASP A 46 -8.78 17.04 -6.99
CA ASP A 46 -8.94 18.48 -7.27
C ASP A 46 -8.31 18.92 -8.60
N ILE A 47 -8.07 17.98 -9.55
CA ILE A 47 -7.68 18.31 -10.93
C ILE A 47 -8.85 19.04 -11.61
N THR A 48 -8.57 20.20 -12.21
CA THR A 48 -9.54 21.01 -12.95
C THR A 48 -9.87 20.36 -14.30
N PHE A 49 -10.97 20.76 -14.93
CA PHE A 49 -11.29 20.29 -16.29
C PHE A 49 -10.20 20.73 -17.28
N GLU A 50 -9.65 21.94 -17.11
CA GLU A 50 -8.63 22.53 -17.97
C GLU A 50 -7.29 21.81 -17.89
N ASP A 51 -6.95 21.24 -16.72
CA ASP A 51 -5.74 20.44 -16.55
C ASP A 51 -5.99 18.93 -16.78
N THR A 52 -7.23 18.50 -17.05
CA THR A 52 -7.56 17.11 -17.38
C THR A 52 -6.97 16.71 -18.74
N GLN A 53 -6.27 15.58 -18.76
CA GLN A 53 -5.64 15.00 -19.95
C GLN A 53 -6.31 13.70 -20.40
N ASP A 54 -7.12 13.05 -19.55
CA ASP A 54 -7.80 11.80 -19.91
C ASP A 54 -8.82 12.01 -21.03
N PRO A 55 -8.64 11.38 -22.21
CA PRO A 55 -9.57 11.54 -23.33
C PRO A 55 -11.03 11.19 -22.98
N GLN A 56 -11.26 10.22 -22.09
CA GLN A 56 -12.63 9.84 -21.69
C GLN A 56 -13.31 10.95 -20.89
N ALA A 57 -12.54 11.64 -20.04
CA ALA A 57 -13.02 12.75 -19.23
C ALA A 57 -13.21 14.02 -20.07
N CYS A 58 -12.28 14.29 -20.97
CA CYS A 58 -12.40 15.39 -21.93
C CYS A 58 -13.68 15.26 -22.79
N GLN A 59 -13.99 14.04 -23.27
CA GLN A 59 -15.21 13.77 -24.03
C GLN A 59 -16.49 13.88 -23.19
N ALA A 60 -16.42 13.61 -21.89
CA ALA A 60 -17.56 13.72 -20.98
C ALA A 60 -17.97 15.18 -20.69
N GLY A 61 -17.07 16.13 -20.93
CA GLY A 61 -17.28 17.55 -20.72
C GLY A 61 -17.12 18.01 -19.26
N PRO A 62 -17.13 19.34 -19.01
CA PRO A 62 -16.79 19.94 -17.72
C PRO A 62 -17.71 19.53 -16.57
N ASP A 63 -18.95 19.10 -16.86
CA ASP A 63 -19.90 18.70 -15.81
C ASP A 63 -19.67 17.27 -15.32
N LYS A 64 -19.04 16.40 -16.13
CA LYS A 64 -18.92 14.96 -15.86
C LYS A 64 -17.50 14.41 -15.88
N TYR A 65 -16.51 15.24 -16.18
CA TYR A 65 -15.12 14.79 -16.33
C TYR A 65 -14.61 14.04 -15.09
N LYS A 66 -14.96 14.49 -13.87
CA LYS A 66 -14.53 13.85 -12.61
C LYS A 66 -14.98 12.41 -12.47
N GLU A 67 -16.17 12.07 -12.97
CA GLU A 67 -16.71 10.71 -12.92
C GLU A 67 -16.04 9.76 -13.91
N LYS A 68 -15.30 10.31 -14.88
CA LYS A 68 -14.69 9.57 -16.00
C LYS A 68 -13.17 9.64 -16.00
N SER A 69 -12.58 10.57 -15.26
CA SER A 69 -11.15 10.82 -15.30
C SER A 69 -10.36 9.79 -14.50
N ARG A 70 -9.31 9.27 -15.13
CA ARG A 70 -8.26 8.47 -14.51
C ARG A 70 -7.03 9.30 -14.15
N ASP A 71 -7.05 10.60 -14.42
CA ASP A 71 -5.92 11.50 -14.11
C ASP A 71 -5.56 11.59 -12.62
N PRO A 72 -6.53 11.53 -11.67
CA PRO A 72 -6.20 11.55 -10.24
C PRO A 72 -5.17 10.48 -9.84
N ASN A 73 -5.23 9.29 -10.46
CA ASN A 73 -4.32 8.18 -10.21
C ASN A 73 -3.12 8.12 -11.19
N ARG A 74 -2.89 9.16 -11.99
CA ARG A 74 -1.80 9.29 -12.99
C ARG A 74 -0.84 10.45 -12.71
N THR A 75 -1.01 11.12 -11.57
CA THR A 75 -0.14 12.22 -11.14
C THR A 75 1.33 11.82 -11.09
N PRO A 76 2.27 12.72 -11.43
CA PRO A 76 3.70 12.42 -11.39
C PRO A 76 4.18 11.84 -10.05
N MET A 77 5.21 10.98 -10.12
CA MET A 77 5.83 10.35 -8.95
C MET A 77 6.41 11.41 -7.99
N GLN A 78 6.25 11.17 -6.68
CA GLN A 78 6.71 12.09 -5.63
C GLN A 78 8.09 11.66 -5.11
N TRP A 79 9.15 12.15 -5.74
CA TRP A 79 10.53 11.76 -5.44
C TRP A 79 11.08 12.46 -4.20
N ASN A 80 10.90 13.78 -4.09
CA ASN A 80 11.38 14.61 -2.99
C ASN A 80 10.43 15.81 -2.76
N ASP A 81 10.84 16.76 -1.92
CA ASP A 81 10.12 17.99 -1.56
C ASP A 81 10.47 19.19 -2.47
N GLU A 82 11.27 18.99 -3.51
CA GLU A 82 11.62 20.03 -4.48
C GLU A 82 10.47 20.29 -5.46
N VAL A 83 10.64 21.29 -6.33
CA VAL A 83 9.64 21.66 -7.35
C VAL A 83 9.12 20.43 -8.11
N ASN A 84 7.81 20.35 -8.28
CA ASN A 84 7.13 19.21 -8.91
C ASN A 84 7.49 17.86 -8.28
N ALA A 85 7.77 17.82 -6.98
CA ALA A 85 8.22 16.64 -6.24
C ALA A 85 9.48 15.99 -6.81
N GLY A 86 10.36 16.77 -7.44
CA GLY A 86 11.59 16.28 -8.08
C GLY A 86 11.32 15.48 -9.37
N PHE A 87 10.09 15.53 -9.92
CA PHE A 87 9.77 14.88 -11.19
C PHE A 87 10.45 15.57 -12.39
N ASN A 88 10.62 16.89 -12.33
CA ASN A 88 11.36 17.69 -13.31
C ASN A 88 11.90 18.97 -12.65
N GLU A 89 12.67 19.76 -13.39
CA GLU A 89 13.34 20.98 -12.90
C GLU A 89 12.44 22.23 -12.93
N GLY A 90 11.12 22.09 -12.83
CA GLY A 90 10.16 23.19 -12.74
C GLY A 90 9.32 23.47 -14.00
N ALA A 91 9.47 22.67 -15.06
CA ALA A 91 8.58 22.75 -16.22
C ALA A 91 7.14 22.37 -15.84
N LYS A 92 6.12 23.02 -16.45
CA LYS A 92 4.71 22.68 -16.22
C LYS A 92 4.50 21.19 -16.50
N THR A 93 3.98 20.45 -15.52
CA THR A 93 3.66 19.03 -15.68
C THR A 93 2.39 18.85 -16.50
N TRP A 94 2.31 17.72 -17.21
CA TRP A 94 1.15 17.36 -18.03
C TRP A 94 -0.10 17.09 -17.17
N ILE A 95 0.08 16.53 -15.98
CA ILE A 95 -0.92 16.46 -14.89
C ILE A 95 -0.32 17.14 -13.65
N PRO A 96 -1.07 17.96 -12.91
CA PRO A 96 -0.59 18.58 -11.67
C PRO A 96 -0.12 17.56 -10.64
N VAL A 97 0.99 17.86 -9.94
CA VAL A 97 1.50 17.03 -8.84
C VAL A 97 0.56 17.12 -7.64
N HIS A 98 0.43 16.04 -6.87
CA HIS A 98 -0.40 16.02 -5.66
C HIS A 98 0.17 16.95 -4.59
N GLY A 99 -0.65 17.78 -3.95
CA GLY A 99 -0.19 18.86 -3.05
C GLY A 99 0.45 18.41 -1.74
N ASN A 100 0.40 17.12 -1.41
CA ASN A 100 1.03 16.54 -0.23
C ASN A 100 2.48 16.10 -0.45
N TYR A 101 3.04 16.29 -1.65
CA TYR A 101 4.40 15.87 -1.98
C TYR A 101 5.50 16.42 -1.06
N PRO A 102 5.38 17.61 -0.41
CA PRO A 102 6.40 18.04 0.53
C PRO A 102 6.58 17.08 1.71
N ASP A 103 5.50 16.41 2.14
CA ASP A 103 5.49 15.50 3.29
C ASP A 103 5.52 14.02 2.86
N LEU A 104 4.78 13.67 1.80
CA LEU A 104 4.67 12.30 1.28
C LEU A 104 5.54 12.15 0.04
N ASN A 105 6.83 11.88 0.24
CA ASN A 105 7.74 11.60 -0.88
C ASN A 105 8.77 10.52 -0.54
N LEU A 106 9.42 9.99 -1.56
CA LEU A 106 10.39 8.91 -1.41
C LEU A 106 11.59 9.32 -0.55
N ALA A 107 12.13 10.52 -0.73
CA ALA A 107 13.29 11.00 0.03
C ALA A 107 12.98 11.06 1.54
N ALA A 108 11.85 11.68 1.92
CA ALA A 108 11.38 11.74 3.30
C ALA A 108 11.19 10.35 3.90
N GLN A 109 10.57 9.42 3.16
CA GLN A 109 10.33 8.05 3.64
C GLN A 109 11.61 7.21 3.75
N LYS A 110 12.65 7.50 2.97
CA LYS A 110 13.98 6.88 3.15
C LYS A 110 14.66 7.35 4.43
N ALA A 111 14.52 8.63 4.76
CA ALA A 111 15.14 9.24 5.93
C ALA A 111 14.41 8.90 7.25
N ALA A 112 13.08 8.82 7.23
CA ALA A 112 12.27 8.54 8.42
C ALA A 112 12.56 7.17 9.01
N ASP A 113 12.57 7.03 10.35
CA ASP A 113 12.82 5.75 11.05
C ASP A 113 11.85 4.64 10.61
N GLU A 114 10.57 5.00 10.50
CA GLU A 114 9.49 4.15 9.99
C GLU A 114 8.82 4.82 8.80
N SER A 115 8.48 4.04 7.77
CA SER A 115 7.75 4.52 6.60
C SER A 115 7.12 3.38 5.83
N SER A 116 6.08 3.68 5.04
CA SER A 116 5.47 2.73 4.09
C SER A 116 6.53 2.14 3.15
N TYR A 117 7.48 2.97 2.67
CA TYR A 117 8.60 2.51 1.85
C TYR A 117 9.49 1.48 2.56
N LYS A 118 9.85 1.73 3.84
CA LYS A 118 10.64 0.76 4.63
C LYS A 118 9.87 -0.53 4.87
N THR A 119 8.56 -0.45 5.14
CA THR A 119 7.70 -1.63 5.24
C THR A 119 7.64 -2.39 3.91
N TYR A 120 7.50 -1.69 2.79
CA TYR A 120 7.55 -2.29 1.45
C TYR A 120 8.87 -3.04 1.19
N LEU A 121 10.02 -2.45 1.53
CA LEU A 121 11.32 -3.10 1.39
C LEU A 121 11.46 -4.37 2.24
N LYS A 122 10.94 -4.34 3.49
CA LYS A 122 10.88 -5.53 4.36
C LYS A 122 10.06 -6.64 3.72
N LEU A 123 8.89 -6.31 3.16
CA LEU A 123 8.02 -7.28 2.47
C LEU A 123 8.68 -7.88 1.22
N ILE A 124 9.38 -7.06 0.41
CA ILE A 124 10.16 -7.55 -0.74
C ILE A 124 11.26 -8.51 -0.27
N ASN A 125 11.96 -8.18 0.81
CA ASN A 125 13.00 -9.05 1.38
C ASN A 125 12.40 -10.37 1.89
N LEU A 126 11.26 -10.34 2.58
CA LEU A 126 10.53 -11.52 3.00
C LEU A 126 10.13 -12.39 1.80
N LYS A 127 9.52 -11.81 0.76
CA LYS A 127 9.12 -12.54 -0.45
C LYS A 127 10.32 -13.18 -1.17
N LYS A 128 11.51 -12.57 -1.09
CA LYS A 128 12.76 -13.10 -1.65
C LYS A 128 13.42 -14.20 -0.82
N LYS A 129 13.22 -14.23 0.51
CA LYS A 129 13.97 -15.11 1.42
C LYS A 129 13.13 -16.22 2.03
N SER A 130 11.88 -15.94 2.37
CA SER A 130 10.98 -16.87 3.05
C SER A 130 10.54 -17.99 2.11
N THR A 131 10.75 -19.24 2.52
CA THR A 131 10.25 -20.42 1.83
C THR A 131 8.73 -20.53 2.02
N ALA A 132 8.25 -20.19 3.21
CA ALA A 132 6.81 -20.14 3.51
C ALA A 132 6.06 -19.20 2.55
N ILE A 133 6.59 -18.00 2.26
CA ILE A 133 5.94 -17.08 1.32
C ILE A 133 6.03 -17.58 -0.13
N LYS A 134 7.15 -18.16 -0.56
CA LYS A 134 7.32 -18.61 -1.95
C LYS A 134 6.47 -19.81 -2.30
N GLU A 135 6.50 -20.82 -1.44
CA GLU A 135 6.03 -22.18 -1.77
C GLU A 135 5.06 -22.74 -0.73
N GLY A 136 4.92 -22.08 0.42
CA GLY A 136 4.13 -22.58 1.53
C GLY A 136 2.63 -22.65 1.26
N SER A 137 1.98 -23.53 2.00
CA SER A 137 0.53 -23.63 2.02
C SER A 137 -0.08 -22.30 2.48
N LEU A 138 -1.32 -22.05 2.07
CA LEU A 138 -2.07 -20.85 2.42
C LEU A 138 -3.24 -21.25 3.33
N LYS A 139 -3.36 -20.60 4.48
CA LYS A 139 -4.56 -20.64 5.31
C LYS A 139 -5.02 -19.22 5.61
N THR A 140 -6.28 -18.93 5.35
CA THR A 140 -6.90 -17.63 5.62
C THR A 140 -7.99 -17.80 6.66
N ILE A 141 -8.02 -16.92 7.65
CA ILE A 141 -9.03 -16.86 8.70
C ILE A 141 -9.60 -15.45 8.70
N ALA A 142 -10.90 -15.34 8.44
CA ALA A 142 -11.64 -14.11 8.60
C ALA A 142 -12.55 -14.26 9.82
N ASP A 143 -12.30 -13.42 10.82
CA ASP A 143 -13.20 -13.20 11.96
C ASP A 143 -13.82 -11.80 11.80
N ASP A 144 -14.78 -11.43 12.66
CA ASP A 144 -15.57 -10.19 12.54
C ASP A 144 -14.73 -8.92 12.32
N GLN A 145 -13.57 -8.83 12.97
CA GLN A 145 -12.73 -7.63 13.01
C GLN A 145 -11.30 -7.86 12.49
N THR A 146 -10.94 -9.10 12.13
CA THR A 146 -9.56 -9.42 11.76
C THR A 146 -9.48 -10.36 10.57
N LEU A 147 -8.51 -10.11 9.69
CA LEU A 147 -8.06 -11.07 8.70
C LEU A 147 -6.69 -11.59 9.09
N THR A 148 -6.57 -12.90 9.24
CA THR A 148 -5.28 -13.57 9.39
C THR A 148 -4.95 -14.37 8.13
N VAL A 149 -3.73 -14.20 7.62
CA VAL A 149 -3.17 -15.02 6.54
C VAL A 149 -1.94 -15.73 7.07
N VAL A 150 -1.94 -17.06 7.00
CA VAL A 150 -0.84 -17.92 7.43
C VAL A 150 -0.22 -18.59 6.21
N ARG A 151 1.10 -18.52 6.11
CA ARG A 151 1.92 -19.26 5.16
C ARG A 151 2.84 -20.22 5.90
N THR A 152 2.88 -21.48 5.49
CA THR A 152 3.67 -22.52 6.15
C THR A 152 4.45 -23.37 5.15
N ALA A 153 5.77 -23.47 5.31
CA ALA A 153 6.62 -24.40 4.58
C ALA A 153 7.90 -24.74 5.35
N ALA A 154 8.37 -25.99 5.27
CA ALA A 154 9.70 -26.38 5.77
C ALA A 154 10.01 -25.92 7.22
N GLY A 155 9.00 -25.96 8.11
CA GLY A 155 9.14 -25.52 9.51
C GLY A 155 9.05 -24.00 9.73
N GLU A 156 9.00 -23.19 8.67
CA GLU A 156 8.79 -21.75 8.72
C GLU A 156 7.29 -21.42 8.68
N ASN A 157 6.85 -20.49 9.54
CA ASN A 157 5.51 -19.93 9.55
C ASN A 157 5.58 -18.41 9.44
N ILE A 158 4.88 -17.84 8.46
CA ILE A 158 4.69 -16.38 8.34
C ILE A 158 3.21 -16.08 8.52
N VAL A 159 2.91 -15.15 9.42
CA VAL A 159 1.54 -14.77 9.77
C VAL A 159 1.37 -13.27 9.53
N LEU A 160 0.40 -12.91 8.69
CA LEU A 160 -0.12 -11.54 8.58
C LEU A 160 -1.42 -11.45 9.34
N ILE A 161 -1.55 -10.46 10.22
CA ILE A 161 -2.80 -10.12 10.90
C ILE A 161 -3.15 -8.67 10.53
N ILE A 162 -4.34 -8.47 10.00
CA ILE A 162 -4.91 -7.15 9.70
C ILE A 162 -6.10 -6.92 10.63
N ASN A 163 -6.02 -5.87 11.43
CA ASN A 163 -7.12 -5.36 12.24
C ASN A 163 -7.99 -4.40 11.41
N PHE A 164 -9.27 -4.73 11.26
CA PHE A 164 -10.27 -3.91 10.58
C PHE A 164 -11.14 -3.08 11.53
N SER A 165 -11.07 -3.32 12.84
CA SER A 165 -11.82 -2.54 13.84
C SER A 165 -11.31 -1.11 13.96
N GLU A 166 -12.11 -0.31 14.68
CA GLU A 166 -11.74 1.02 15.16
C GLU A 166 -10.83 0.96 16.39
N ASP A 167 -10.85 -0.15 17.12
CA ASP A 167 -9.99 -0.36 18.29
C ASP A 167 -8.53 -0.55 17.87
N LYS A 168 -7.62 0.05 18.63
CA LYS A 168 -6.18 -0.06 18.35
C LYS A 168 -5.65 -1.48 18.52
N GLU A 169 -6.28 -2.26 19.39
CA GLU A 169 -5.87 -3.62 19.74
C GLU A 169 -7.10 -4.53 19.78
N VAL A 170 -6.97 -5.70 19.16
CA VAL A 170 -7.99 -6.74 19.14
C VAL A 170 -7.31 -8.10 19.29
N LEU A 171 -7.98 -9.04 19.96
CA LEU A 171 -7.51 -10.41 20.04
C LEU A 171 -7.84 -11.15 18.75
N ALA A 172 -6.80 -11.56 18.01
CA ALA A 172 -6.95 -12.48 16.88
C ALA A 172 -6.99 -13.92 17.39
N ASN A 173 -7.96 -14.73 16.96
CA ASN A 173 -8.10 -16.13 17.37
C ASN A 173 -7.13 -17.08 16.65
N THR A 174 -5.97 -16.58 16.22
CA THR A 174 -5.03 -17.27 15.31
C THR A 174 -4.59 -18.63 15.84
N LEU A 175 -4.15 -18.71 17.11
CA LEU A 175 -3.69 -19.97 17.71
C LEU A 175 -4.81 -20.99 17.89
N THR A 176 -6.02 -20.55 18.24
CA THR A 176 -7.20 -21.42 18.34
C THR A 176 -7.52 -22.06 16.99
N LYS A 177 -7.34 -21.32 15.89
CA LYS A 177 -7.63 -21.78 14.53
C LYS A 177 -6.45 -22.48 13.85
N VAL A 178 -5.22 -22.25 14.32
CA VAL A 178 -3.98 -22.85 13.81
C VAL A 178 -3.09 -23.26 15.00
N PRO A 179 -3.44 -24.38 15.69
CA PRO A 179 -2.76 -24.77 16.93
C PRO A 179 -1.33 -25.27 16.74
N THR A 180 -0.87 -25.40 15.48
CA THR A 180 0.50 -25.77 15.13
C THR A 180 1.47 -24.59 15.13
N LEU A 181 0.97 -23.36 15.32
CA LEU A 181 1.81 -22.18 15.46
C LEU A 181 2.37 -22.08 16.87
N GLU A 182 3.58 -21.55 16.99
CA GLU A 182 4.18 -21.16 18.26
C GLU A 182 3.38 -20.04 18.93
N SER A 183 3.40 -19.99 20.27
CA SER A 183 2.66 -18.99 21.05
C SER A 183 3.28 -17.59 20.98
N THR A 184 4.53 -17.49 20.53
CA THR A 184 5.28 -16.24 20.36
C THR A 184 5.84 -16.15 18.94
N ALA A 185 5.90 -14.94 18.40
CA ALA A 185 6.49 -14.67 17.08
C ALA A 185 7.26 -13.35 17.11
N THR A 186 8.18 -13.19 16.16
CA THR A 186 8.89 -11.94 15.91
C THR A 186 8.16 -11.13 14.84
N VAL A 187 8.07 -9.81 15.04
CA VAL A 187 7.39 -8.92 14.11
C VAL A 187 8.37 -8.52 13.02
N GLU A 188 8.24 -9.14 11.84
CA GLU A 188 9.09 -8.85 10.69
C GLU A 188 8.79 -7.49 10.05
N ALA A 189 7.50 -7.13 9.97
CA ALA A 189 7.03 -5.88 9.39
C ALA A 189 5.72 -5.43 10.05
N ALA A 190 5.54 -4.12 10.19
CA ALA A 190 4.32 -3.51 10.69
C ALA A 190 3.91 -2.34 9.79
N SER A 191 2.61 -2.11 9.62
CA SER A 191 2.09 -0.92 8.94
C SER A 191 2.44 0.34 9.73
N LEU A 192 2.60 1.46 9.04
CA LEU A 192 2.75 2.76 9.66
C LEU A 192 1.57 3.04 10.62
N GLY A 193 1.87 3.54 11.82
CA GLY A 193 0.86 3.76 12.87
C GLY A 193 0.46 2.53 13.69
N SER A 194 0.98 1.33 13.39
CA SER A 194 0.81 0.15 14.25
C SER A 194 1.41 0.40 15.65
N PRO A 195 0.71 0.02 16.75
CA PRO A 195 1.27 0.07 18.09
C PRO A 195 2.36 -1.00 18.30
N ILE A 196 2.31 -2.08 17.52
CA ILE A 196 3.33 -3.14 17.50
C ILE A 196 4.37 -2.80 16.44
N LYS A 197 5.64 -2.73 16.84
CA LYS A 197 6.78 -2.41 15.97
C LYS A 197 7.53 -3.66 15.56
N ALA A 198 8.29 -3.57 14.47
CA ALA A 198 9.15 -4.65 14.02
C ALA A 198 10.39 -4.79 14.92
N GLY A 199 10.79 -6.02 15.23
CA GLY A 199 11.88 -6.34 16.17
C GLY A 199 11.44 -7.26 17.29
#